data_AF-A0AAJ2LRY1-F1
#
_entry.id   AF-A0AAJ2LRY1-F1
#
_cell.length_a   1.000
_cell.length_b   1.000
_cell.length_c   1.000
_cell.angle_alpha   90.00
_cell.angle_beta   90.00
_cell.angle_gamma   90.00
#
_symmetry.space_group_name_H-M   'P 1'
#
loop_
_entity.id
_entity.type
_entity.pdbx_description
1 polymer ?
#
loop_
_entity_poly.entity_id
_entity_poly.type
_entity_poly.pdbx_seq_one_letter_code
_entity_poly.pdbx_strand_id
1 'polypeptide(L)'
;MWDSYGLSKYNVRTGTFVEDSRGRWYVCLVVDNATIVKSKGETSIGIDLGLKDLATCSNGIKITNPKYYRQYEQQLGIAQRAGKKRQVKAIHAKIKNSRQDHLHKVSSSLVKDHAAIFVGNLSSAKLVKTKMAKSV
;
A
#
# COMPACT_ATOMS: atom_id res chain seq x y z
N MET A 1 30.31 10.72 -5.54
CA MET A 1 29.34 9.77 -4.96
C MET A 1 28.12 9.76 -5.87
N TRP A 2 27.67 8.59 -6.34
CA TRP A 2 26.56 8.51 -7.30
C TRP A 2 25.21 8.67 -6.57
N ASP A 3 24.41 9.65 -6.98
CA ASP A 3 23.11 9.95 -6.40
C ASP A 3 21.98 9.27 -7.18
N SER A 4 21.76 7.97 -6.93
CA SER A 4 20.71 7.19 -7.62
C SER A 4 19.29 7.68 -7.38
N TYR A 5 19.06 8.48 -6.32
CA TYR A 5 17.72 8.85 -5.86
C TYR A 5 17.46 10.36 -5.94
N GLY A 6 18.42 11.14 -6.43
CA GLY A 6 18.31 12.60 -6.47
C GLY A 6 18.26 13.21 -5.07
N LEU A 7 18.90 12.60 -4.06
CA LEU A 7 18.98 13.11 -2.69
C LEU A 7 19.55 14.52 -2.63
N SER A 8 20.46 14.87 -3.55
CA SER A 8 21.01 16.22 -3.71
C SER A 8 19.95 17.29 -3.99
N LYS A 9 18.76 16.91 -4.46
CA LYS A 9 17.63 17.82 -4.71
C LYS A 9 16.88 18.21 -3.44
N TYR A 10 17.18 17.58 -2.31
CA TYR A 10 16.43 17.72 -1.08
C TYR A 10 17.33 18.22 0.05
N ASN A 11 16.79 19.11 0.90
CA ASN A 11 17.46 19.49 2.14
C ASN A 11 17.13 18.47 3.23
N VAL A 12 18.11 17.65 3.62
CA VAL A 12 17.95 16.62 4.66
C VAL A 12 18.07 17.26 6.04
N ARG A 13 17.10 17.01 6.93
CA ARG A 13 17.09 17.53 8.29
C ARG A 13 17.52 16.51 9.33
N THR A 14 16.71 15.47 9.49
CA THR A 14 16.93 14.41 10.48
C THR A 14 16.78 13.05 9.82
N GLY A 15 17.36 12.03 10.44
CA GLY A 15 17.32 10.67 9.95
C GLY A 15 17.14 9.67 11.08
N THR A 16 16.44 8.58 10.79
CA THR A 16 16.25 7.47 11.74
C THR A 16 16.62 6.16 11.07
N PHE A 17 17.37 5.32 11.77
CA PHE A 17 17.60 3.94 11.37
C PHE A 17 16.41 3.08 11.78
N VAL A 18 15.86 2.32 10.84
CA VAL A 18 14.76 1.39 11.08
C VAL A 18 15.10 0.02 10.51
N GLU A 19 14.74 -1.02 11.24
CA GLU A 19 14.89 -2.41 10.81
C GLU A 19 13.52 -3.00 10.49
N ASP A 20 13.39 -3.68 9.35
CA ASP A 20 12.17 -4.41 9.03
C ASP A 20 12.12 -5.79 9.70
N SER A 21 10.96 -6.45 9.65
CA SER A 21 10.78 -7.78 10.26
C SER A 21 11.66 -8.89 9.65
N ARG A 22 12.34 -8.62 8.53
CA ARG A 22 13.28 -9.53 7.86
C ARG A 22 14.74 -9.25 8.22
N GLY A 23 15.01 -8.26 9.07
CA GLY A 23 16.35 -7.85 9.46
C GLY A 23 17.05 -6.94 8.45
N ARG A 24 16.30 -6.27 7.57
CA ARG A 24 16.87 -5.31 6.62
C ARG A 24 16.82 -3.92 7.24
N TRP A 25 17.96 -3.23 7.19
CA TRP A 25 18.13 -1.89 7.73
C TRP A 25 17.88 -0.83 6.67
N TYR A 26 17.19 0.24 7.07
CA TYR A 26 16.88 1.39 6.26
C TYR A 26 17.22 2.67 7.03
N VAL A 27 17.62 3.70 6.30
CA VAL A 27 17.67 5.07 6.82
C VAL A 27 16.47 5.82 6.28
N CYS A 28 15.60 6.29 7.16
CA CYS A 28 14.49 7.17 6.82
C CYS A 28 14.92 8.62 7.05
N LEU A 29 15.03 9.39 5.98
CA LEU A 29 15.42 10.80 6.03
C LEU A 29 14.19 11.71 5.95
N VAL A 30 14.14 12.70 6.83
CA VAL A 30 13.20 13.82 6.77
C VAL A 30 13.81 14.88 5.87
N VAL A 31 13.06 15.32 4.86
CA VAL A 31 13.48 16.33 3.91
C VAL A 31 12.50 17.50 3.86
N ASP A 32 13.01 18.72 3.69
CA ASP A 32 12.16 19.90 3.46
C ASP A 32 11.66 19.96 2.01
N ASN A 33 10.51 20.64 1.82
CA ASN A 33 10.04 21.13 0.53
C ASN A 33 10.04 20.08 -0.60
N ALA A 34 9.49 18.90 -0.33
CA ALA A 34 9.21 17.95 -1.42
C ALA A 34 8.30 18.63 -2.44
N THR A 35 8.73 18.71 -3.70
CA THR A 35 7.99 19.36 -4.78
C THR A 35 6.58 18.77 -4.87
N ILE A 36 5.57 19.58 -4.56
CA ILE A 36 4.17 19.17 -4.68
C ILE A 36 3.81 19.18 -6.15
N VAL A 37 3.78 18.00 -6.77
CA VAL A 37 3.24 17.84 -8.12
C VAL A 37 1.72 17.93 -8.01
N LYS A 38 1.15 19.03 -8.51
CA LYS A 38 -0.31 19.18 -8.59
C LYS A 38 -0.87 18.18 -9.59
N SER A 39 -2.04 17.64 -9.27
CA SER A 39 -2.90 16.92 -10.22
C SER A 39 -3.14 17.79 -11.46
N LYS A 40 -3.12 17.17 -12.64
CA LYS A 40 -3.63 17.78 -13.88
C LYS A 40 -5.09 17.39 -14.14
N GLY A 41 -5.67 16.55 -13.28
CA GLY A 41 -7.05 16.14 -13.38
C GLY A 41 -7.98 17.34 -13.20
N GLU A 42 -9.04 17.39 -14.00
CA GLU A 42 -10.09 18.42 -13.95
C GLU A 42 -11.41 17.86 -13.44
N THR A 43 -11.52 16.53 -13.35
CA THR A 43 -12.77 15.82 -13.05
C THR A 43 -12.85 15.43 -11.58
N SER A 44 -14.06 15.21 -11.09
CA SER A 44 -14.32 14.60 -9.78
C SER A 44 -14.69 13.13 -9.91
N ILE A 45 -14.28 12.30 -8.94
CA ILE A 45 -14.66 10.89 -8.87
C ILE A 45 -15.14 10.49 -7.47
N GLY A 46 -16.24 9.73 -7.42
CA GLY A 46 -16.68 9.05 -6.21
C GLY A 46 -16.11 7.64 -6.17
N ILE A 47 -15.61 7.18 -5.01
CA ILE A 47 -15.15 5.81 -4.80
C ILE A 47 -15.94 5.17 -3.64
N ASP A 48 -16.49 3.99 -3.89
CA ASP A 48 -17.10 3.15 -2.88
C ASP A 48 -16.20 1.93 -2.66
N LEU A 49 -15.63 1.77 -1.46
CA LEU A 49 -14.70 0.66 -1.20
C LEU A 49 -15.47 -0.65 -1.00
N GLY A 50 -14.89 -1.74 -1.46
CA GLY A 50 -15.52 -3.05 -1.39
C GLY A 50 -14.60 -4.14 -0.89
N LEU A 51 -15.18 -5.32 -0.69
CA LEU A 51 -14.44 -6.55 -0.36
C LEU A 51 -14.28 -7.48 -1.58
N LYS A 52 -15.25 -7.45 -2.50
CA LYS A 52 -15.20 -8.22 -3.76
C LYS A 52 -14.21 -7.57 -4.73
N ASP A 53 -14.47 -6.30 -5.02
CA ASP A 53 -13.59 -5.36 -5.69
C ASP A 53 -13.04 -4.41 -4.63
N LEU A 54 -11.81 -3.92 -4.79
CA LEU A 54 -11.18 -3.00 -3.84
C LEU A 54 -11.98 -1.70 -3.73
N ALA A 55 -12.43 -1.17 -4.88
CA ALA A 55 -13.35 -0.04 -4.93
C ALA A 55 -14.13 -0.02 -6.26
N THR A 56 -15.34 0.51 -6.25
CA THR A 56 -16.10 0.86 -7.45
C THR A 56 -16.17 2.37 -7.56
N CYS A 57 -15.83 2.88 -8.74
CA CYS A 57 -15.82 4.31 -9.02
C CYS A 57 -17.14 4.76 -9.64
N SER A 58 -17.50 6.03 -9.47
CA SER A 58 -18.74 6.63 -10.01
C SER A 58 -18.82 6.60 -11.54
N ASN A 59 -17.68 6.47 -12.23
CA ASN A 59 -17.60 6.30 -13.68
C ASN A 59 -17.74 4.83 -14.13
N GLY A 60 -18.07 3.92 -13.22
CA GLY A 60 -18.25 2.48 -13.49
C GLY A 60 -16.96 1.66 -13.44
N ILE A 61 -15.78 2.28 -13.30
CA ILE A 61 -14.50 1.55 -13.17
C ILE A 61 -14.48 0.78 -11.86
N LYS A 62 -14.15 -0.51 -11.93
CA LYS A 62 -13.93 -1.36 -10.76
C LYS A 62 -12.44 -1.58 -10.55
N ILE A 63 -11.97 -1.16 -9.39
CA ILE A 63 -10.61 -1.41 -8.93
C ILE A 63 -10.60 -2.80 -8.30
N THR A 64 -9.86 -3.73 -8.90
CA THR A 64 -9.83 -5.11 -8.43
C THR A 64 -9.13 -5.25 -7.08
N ASN A 65 -9.59 -6.21 -6.27
CA ASN A 65 -8.89 -6.65 -5.07
C ASN A 65 -8.04 -7.90 -5.42
N PRO A 66 -6.70 -7.79 -5.50
CA PRO A 66 -5.85 -8.91 -5.90
C PRO A 66 -5.84 -10.08 -4.91
N LYS A 67 -6.33 -9.87 -3.68
CA LYS A 67 -6.38 -10.88 -2.60
C LYS A 67 -5.02 -11.54 -2.35
N TYR A 68 -3.96 -10.74 -2.27
CA TYR A 68 -2.58 -11.21 -2.10
C TYR A 68 -2.41 -12.21 -0.96
N TYR A 69 -3.10 -12.03 0.17
CA TYR A 69 -3.04 -12.99 1.27
C TYR A 69 -3.44 -14.41 0.83
N ARG A 70 -4.54 -14.54 0.08
CA ARG A 70 -5.03 -15.85 -0.40
C ARG A 70 -4.04 -16.52 -1.35
N GLN A 71 -3.35 -15.74 -2.17
CA GLN A 71 -2.33 -16.26 -3.10
C GLN A 71 -1.15 -16.93 -2.37
N TYR A 72 -0.81 -16.44 -1.17
CA TYR A 72 0.31 -16.95 -0.39
C TYR A 72 -0.12 -17.80 0.83
N GLU A 73 -1.42 -17.98 1.06
CA GLU A 73 -1.96 -18.62 2.28
C GLU A 73 -1.45 -20.06 2.44
N GLN A 74 -1.42 -20.84 1.36
CA GLN A 74 -0.92 -22.21 1.39
C GLN A 74 0.56 -22.26 1.77
N GLN A 75 1.40 -21.44 1.12
CA GLN A 75 2.84 -21.39 1.39
C GLN A 75 3.12 -20.92 2.83
N LEU A 76 2.34 -19.94 3.31
CA LEU A 76 2.42 -19.45 4.68
C LEU A 76 2.09 -20.56 5.67
N GLY A 77 0.99 -21.29 5.47
CA GLY A 77 0.56 -22.38 6.34
C GLY A 77 1.57 -23.54 6.38
N ILE A 78 2.17 -23.90 5.25
CA ILE A 78 3.25 -24.91 5.20
C ILE A 78 4.46 -24.44 6.01
N ALA A 79 4.91 -23.20 5.81
CA ALA A 79 6.07 -22.65 6.52
C ALA A 79 5.82 -22.53 8.04
N GLN A 80 4.58 -22.19 8.44
CA GLN A 80 4.17 -22.13 9.84
C GLN A 80 4.20 -23.51 10.50
N ARG A 81 3.58 -24.52 9.88
CA ARG A 81 3.58 -25.90 10.41
C ARG A 81 4.98 -26.50 10.49
N ALA A 82 5.86 -26.14 9.56
CA ALA A 82 7.26 -26.57 9.56
C ALA A 82 8.17 -25.76 10.50
N GLY A 83 7.63 -24.80 11.28
CA GLY A 83 8.42 -23.98 12.21
C GLY A 83 9.44 -23.05 11.54
N LYS A 84 9.33 -22.78 10.23
CA LYS A 84 10.30 -22.01 9.44
C LYS A 84 10.13 -20.50 9.63
N LYS A 85 10.46 -19.98 10.82
CA LYS A 85 10.24 -18.58 11.23
C LYS A 85 10.74 -17.54 10.22
N ARG A 86 11.93 -17.74 9.62
CA ARG A 86 12.50 -16.82 8.61
C ARG A 86 11.66 -16.78 7.33
N GLN A 87 11.18 -17.93 6.87
CA GLN A 87 10.32 -18.03 5.69
C GLN A 87 8.94 -17.40 5.95
N VAL A 88 8.37 -17.65 7.13
CA VAL A 88 7.11 -17.02 7.57
C VAL A 88 7.23 -15.48 7.53
N LYS A 89 8.29 -14.92 8.11
CA LYS A 89 8.58 -13.47 8.06
C LYS A 89 8.69 -12.95 6.63
N ALA A 90 9.40 -13.67 5.75
CA ALA A 90 9.57 -13.29 4.35
C ALA A 90 8.23 -13.28 3.58
N ILE A 91 7.37 -14.29 3.80
CA ILE A 91 6.05 -14.37 3.16
C ILE A 91 5.14 -13.24 3.65
N HIS A 92 5.09 -12.97 4.96
CA HIS A 92 4.33 -11.83 5.49
C HIS A 92 4.79 -10.50 4.91
N ALA A 93 6.09 -10.28 4.82
CA ALA A 93 6.64 -9.07 4.19
C ALA A 93 6.27 -8.97 2.71
N LYS A 94 6.29 -10.09 1.97
CA LYS A 94 5.85 -10.12 0.57
C LYS A 94 4.38 -9.73 0.43
N ILE A 95 3.49 -10.33 1.22
CA ILE A 95 2.05 -9.99 1.23
C ILE A 95 1.85 -8.50 1.55
N LYS A 96 2.50 -7.99 2.60
CA LYS A 96 2.40 -6.58 3.01
C LYS A 96 2.86 -5.64 1.90
N ASN A 97 4.05 -5.89 1.33
CA ASN A 97 4.65 -5.01 0.33
C ASN A 97 3.87 -5.04 -0.98
N SER A 98 3.39 -6.22 -1.42
CA SER A 98 2.53 -6.32 -2.61
C SER A 98 1.22 -5.55 -2.44
N ARG A 99 0.59 -5.64 -1.26
CA ARG A 99 -0.62 -4.88 -0.95
C ARG A 99 -0.35 -3.36 -0.94
N GLN A 100 0.74 -2.93 -0.32
CA GLN A 100 1.12 -1.51 -0.29
C GLN A 100 1.41 -0.99 -1.70
N ASP A 101 2.17 -1.72 -2.52
CA ASP A 101 2.47 -1.36 -3.91
C ASP A 101 1.20 -1.17 -4.74
N HIS A 102 0.25 -2.11 -4.65
CA HIS A 102 -1.05 -1.99 -5.33
C HIS A 102 -1.82 -0.74 -4.91
N LEU A 103 -1.93 -0.50 -3.59
CA LEU A 103 -2.64 0.66 -3.05
C LEU A 103 -1.97 1.98 -3.44
N HIS A 104 -0.63 2.03 -3.43
CA HIS A 104 0.12 3.21 -3.87
C HIS A 104 -0.08 3.50 -5.35
N LYS A 105 -0.05 2.48 -6.22
CA LYS A 105 -0.31 2.65 -7.66
C LYS A 105 -1.73 3.14 -7.92
N VAL A 106 -2.72 2.53 -7.27
CA VAL A 106 -4.13 2.92 -7.39
C VAL A 106 -4.33 4.36 -6.93
N SER A 107 -3.91 4.70 -5.71
CA SER A 107 -4.07 6.06 -5.17
C SER A 107 -3.33 7.10 -6.00
N SER A 108 -2.12 6.77 -6.48
CA SER A 108 -1.35 7.66 -7.35
C SER A 108 -2.05 7.92 -8.69
N SER A 109 -2.70 6.92 -9.28
CA SER A 109 -3.49 7.12 -10.50
C SER A 109 -4.68 8.04 -10.22
N LEU A 110 -5.47 7.73 -9.19
CA LEU A 110 -6.65 8.52 -8.83
C LEU A 110 -6.32 10.00 -8.59
N VAL A 111 -5.22 10.28 -7.88
CA VAL A 111 -4.79 11.67 -7.61
C VAL A 111 -4.25 12.35 -8.87
N LYS A 112 -3.66 11.62 -9.82
CA LYS A 112 -3.18 12.21 -11.09
C LYS A 112 -4.33 12.55 -12.03
N ASP A 113 -5.34 11.69 -12.07
CA ASP A 113 -6.39 11.70 -13.08
C ASP A 113 -7.58 12.60 -12.68
N HIS A 114 -7.75 12.88 -11.39
CA HIS A 114 -8.89 13.62 -10.85
C HIS A 114 -8.47 14.82 -9.99
N ALA A 115 -9.27 15.89 -10.04
CA ALA A 115 -9.14 17.09 -9.22
C ALA A 115 -9.70 16.88 -7.80
N ALA A 116 -10.77 16.09 -7.69
CA ALA A 116 -11.50 15.83 -6.46
C ALA A 116 -11.88 14.35 -6.35
N ILE A 117 -11.68 13.78 -5.15
CA ILE A 117 -11.99 12.38 -4.84
C ILE A 117 -12.93 12.35 -3.64
N PHE A 118 -14.11 11.77 -3.81
CA PHE A 118 -15.10 11.57 -2.76
C PHE A 118 -15.11 10.12 -2.33
N VAL A 119 -14.90 9.83 -1.05
CA VAL A 119 -14.82 8.46 -0.52
C VAL A 119 -16.09 8.12 0.25
N GLY A 120 -16.75 7.04 -0.15
CA GLY A 120 -17.91 6.49 0.56
C GLY A 120 -17.58 6.12 2.01
N ASN A 121 -18.54 6.31 2.91
CA ASN A 121 -18.35 6.04 4.33
C ASN A 121 -18.29 4.54 4.61
N LEU A 122 -17.10 4.03 4.94
CA LEU A 122 -16.89 2.63 5.29
C LEU A 122 -16.17 2.49 6.62
N SER A 123 -16.79 1.74 7.52
CA SER A 123 -16.19 1.39 8.80
C SER A 123 -15.28 0.17 8.65
N SER A 124 -14.10 0.36 8.08
CA SER A 124 -13.05 -0.67 7.96
C SER A 124 -12.77 -1.40 9.28
N ALA A 125 -12.80 -0.67 10.40
CA ALA A 125 -12.64 -1.22 11.75
C ALA A 125 -13.71 -2.27 12.14
N LYS A 126 -14.92 -2.16 11.59
CA LYS A 126 -15.99 -3.17 11.80
C LYS A 126 -15.74 -4.40 10.93
N LEU A 127 -15.24 -4.25 9.70
CA LEU A 127 -15.00 -5.35 8.77
C LEU A 127 -13.89 -6.29 9.25
N VAL A 128 -12.82 -5.75 9.84
CA VAL A 128 -11.70 -6.54 10.40
C VAL A 128 -12.14 -7.44 11.55
N LYS A 129 -13.24 -7.13 12.25
CA LYS A 129 -13.77 -7.95 13.36
C LYS A 129 -14.63 -9.12 12.90
N THR A 130 -14.82 -9.29 11.59
CA THR A 130 -15.68 -10.34 11.02
C THR A 130 -14.85 -11.41 10.31
N LYS A 131 -15.49 -12.50 9.86
CA LYS A 131 -14.87 -13.51 8.98
C LYS A 131 -14.31 -12.93 7.67
N MET A 132 -14.65 -11.68 7.34
CA MET A 132 -14.17 -10.96 6.17
C MET A 132 -12.79 -10.34 6.34
N ALA A 133 -12.15 -10.42 7.52
CA ALA A 133 -10.83 -9.85 7.78
C ALA A 133 -9.74 -10.28 6.78
N LYS A 134 -9.84 -11.51 6.24
CA LYS A 134 -8.91 -12.01 5.21
C LYS A 134 -9.12 -11.42 3.81
N SER A 135 -10.23 -10.70 3.62
CA SER A 135 -10.61 -10.04 2.36
C SER A 135 -10.36 -8.52 2.40
N VAL A 136 -9.97 -7.99 3.57
CA VAL A 136 -9.62 -6.58 3.81
C VAL A 136 -8.12 -6.35 3.56
#